data_AF-A0A6H5KRB2-F1
#
_entry.id   AF-A0A6H5KRB2-F1
#
_cell.length_a   1.000
_cell.length_b   1.000
_cell.length_c   1.000
_cell.angle_alpha   90.00
_cell.angle_beta   90.00
_cell.angle_gamma   90.00
#
_symmetry.space_group_name_H-M   'P 1'
#
loop_
_entity.id
_entity.type
_entity.pdbx_description
1 polymer ?
#
loop_
_entity_poly.entity_id
_entity_poly.type
_entity_poly.pdbx_seq_one_letter_code
_entity_poly.pdbx_strand_id
1 'polypeptide(L)'
;METPLHPTPMQRPMMKGRIYVDASNKPTFQGIWGMTHADVNKSGHTNDFKVVRMESVKEQERGLPVYPGNYLGYFKLTTGFQTETVNESFTLTFRGHSNHGYNVYGYGENRFGKTEIVGTVTQTGKMEIFKASFASQQITSHNAPLQPPVVHSRINALQAERVVLLHA
;
A
#
# COMPACT_ATOMS: atom_id res chain seq x y z
N MET A 1 -21.57 -22.67 -21.68
CA MET A 1 -20.69 -22.82 -20.51
C MET A 1 -19.68 -21.70 -20.58
N GLU A 2 -19.93 -20.60 -19.87
CA GLU A 2 -19.03 -19.45 -19.85
C GLU A 2 -17.93 -19.72 -18.80
N THR A 3 -16.69 -19.74 -19.25
CA THR A 3 -15.52 -19.87 -18.37
C THR A 3 -15.48 -18.64 -17.46
N PRO A 4 -15.35 -18.78 -16.13
CA PRO A 4 -15.19 -17.62 -15.25
C PRO A 4 -13.94 -16.87 -15.68
N LEU A 5 -14.10 -15.60 -16.07
CA LEU A 5 -12.97 -14.71 -16.31
C LEU A 5 -12.13 -14.69 -15.03
N HIS A 6 -10.94 -15.28 -15.11
CA HIS A 6 -9.94 -15.13 -14.06
C HIS A 6 -9.75 -13.63 -13.86
N PRO A 7 -9.93 -13.07 -12.64
CA PRO A 7 -9.67 -11.66 -12.43
C PRO A 7 -8.23 -11.41 -12.87
N THR A 8 -8.06 -10.58 -13.90
CA THR A 8 -6.74 -10.18 -14.38
C THR A 8 -5.98 -9.69 -13.14
N PRO A 9 -4.77 -10.19 -12.85
CA PRO A 9 -4.03 -9.73 -11.68
C PRO A 9 -3.97 -8.21 -11.74
N MET A 10 -4.61 -7.55 -10.76
CA MET A 10 -4.68 -6.09 -10.71
C MET A 10 -3.27 -5.56 -10.92
N GLN A 11 -3.09 -4.80 -12.00
CA GLN A 11 -1.78 -4.27 -12.34
C GLN A 11 -1.40 -3.28 -11.23
N ARG A 12 -0.47 -3.69 -10.36
CA ARG A 12 -0.06 -2.89 -9.21
C ARG A 12 0.85 -1.76 -9.69
N PRO A 13 0.56 -0.49 -9.33
CA PRO A 13 1.46 0.62 -9.59
C PRO A 13 2.86 0.31 -9.05
N MET A 14 3.89 0.65 -9.83
CA MET A 14 5.28 0.30 -9.52
C MET A 14 6.17 1.54 -9.57
N MET A 15 7.01 1.71 -8.55
CA MET A 15 8.10 2.69 -8.53
C MET A 15 9.44 1.96 -8.66
N LYS A 16 10.28 2.44 -9.57
CA LYS A 16 11.62 1.92 -9.80
C LYS A 16 12.61 3.06 -9.81
N GLY A 17 13.68 2.90 -9.03
CA GLY A 17 14.65 3.96 -8.90
C GLY A 17 15.88 3.56 -8.12
N ARG A 18 16.56 4.56 -7.58
CA ARG A 18 17.76 4.38 -6.75
C ARG A 18 17.62 5.13 -5.45
N ILE A 19 18.09 4.48 -4.39
CA ILE A 19 18.33 5.12 -3.11
C ILE A 19 19.79 5.55 -3.00
N TYR A 20 20.02 6.78 -2.59
CA TYR A 20 21.35 7.34 -2.32
C TYR A 20 21.23 8.40 -1.21
N VAL A 21 22.36 8.84 -0.67
CA VAL A 21 22.40 9.92 0.33
C VAL A 21 22.70 11.23 -0.39
N ASP A 22 21.85 12.25 -0.20
CA ASP A 22 22.05 13.56 -0.81
C ASP A 22 23.07 14.43 -0.05
N ALA A 23 23.33 15.64 -0.56
CA ALA A 23 24.25 16.60 0.06
C ALA A 23 23.83 17.04 1.48
N SER A 24 22.57 16.84 1.86
CA SER A 24 22.03 17.15 3.20
C SER A 24 22.12 15.95 4.15
N ASN A 25 22.88 14.91 3.78
CA ASN A 25 22.93 13.62 4.48
C ASN A 25 21.55 12.96 4.62
N LYS A 26 20.62 13.18 3.68
CA LYS A 26 19.30 12.55 3.71
C LYS A 26 19.18 11.47 2.64
N PRO A 27 18.77 10.25 3.01
CA PRO A 27 18.44 9.20 2.05
C PRO A 27 17.33 9.67 1.12
N THR A 28 17.61 9.64 -0.17
CA THR A 28 16.70 10.04 -1.23
C THR A 28 16.46 8.84 -2.12
N PHE A 29 15.20 8.49 -2.32
CA PHE A 29 14.76 7.52 -3.31
C PHE A 29 14.08 8.26 -4.45
N GLN A 30 14.63 8.14 -5.65
CA GLN A 30 14.06 8.79 -6.84
C GLN A 30 14.18 7.89 -8.07
N GLY A 31 13.31 8.15 -9.03
CA GLY A 31 13.27 7.43 -10.29
C GLY A 31 11.96 7.66 -11.00
N ILE A 32 11.43 6.59 -11.58
CA ILE A 32 10.22 6.60 -12.39
C ILE A 32 9.15 5.70 -11.81
N TRP A 33 7.91 6.13 -11.94
CA TRP A 33 6.72 5.42 -11.55
C TRP A 33 5.87 5.12 -12.78
N GLY A 34 5.33 3.91 -12.86
CA GLY A 34 4.37 3.47 -13.88
C GLY A 34 3.14 2.86 -13.24
N MET A 35 2.00 2.95 -13.93
CA MET A 35 0.75 2.31 -13.50
C MET A 35 0.87 0.79 -13.44
N THR A 36 1.76 0.23 -14.26
CA THR A 36 2.02 -1.21 -14.33
C THR A 36 3.53 -1.47 -14.41
N HIS A 37 3.96 -2.69 -14.13
CA HIS A 37 5.36 -3.10 -14.32
C HIS A 37 5.85 -2.90 -15.75
N ALA A 38 4.97 -3.14 -16.74
CA ALA A 38 5.30 -2.98 -18.16
C ALA A 38 5.49 -1.52 -18.55
N ASP A 39 4.88 -0.58 -17.81
CA ASP A 39 4.97 0.83 -18.14
C ASP A 39 6.27 1.46 -17.69
N VAL A 40 6.90 0.95 -16.63
CA VAL A 40 8.10 1.52 -15.99
C VAL A 40 9.27 1.79 -16.96
N ASN A 41 9.32 1.23 -18.16
CA ASN A 41 10.33 1.55 -19.17
C ASN A 41 9.76 2.14 -20.48
N LYS A 42 8.48 2.47 -20.53
CA LYS A 42 7.81 3.04 -21.70
C LYS A 42 7.75 4.55 -21.58
N SER A 43 8.37 5.23 -22.55
CA SER A 43 8.25 6.68 -22.70
C SER A 43 6.78 7.10 -22.76
N GLY A 44 6.40 8.17 -22.05
CA GLY A 44 5.05 8.72 -22.02
C GLY A 44 4.06 8.01 -21.07
N HIS A 45 4.38 6.82 -20.57
CA HIS A 45 3.55 6.09 -19.59
C HIS A 45 4.12 6.13 -18.17
N THR A 46 5.26 6.78 -18.00
CA THR A 46 5.97 6.90 -16.73
C THR A 46 6.13 8.34 -16.32
N ASN A 47 6.20 8.54 -15.02
CA ASN A 47 6.37 9.85 -14.43
C ASN A 47 7.47 9.81 -13.37
N ASP A 48 8.16 10.92 -13.17
CA ASP A 48 9.18 11.03 -12.14
C ASP A 48 8.57 10.95 -10.74
N PHE A 49 9.32 10.41 -9.80
CA PHE A 49 9.06 10.57 -8.38
C PHE A 49 10.36 10.83 -7.63
N LYS A 50 10.22 11.48 -6.47
CA LYS A 50 11.32 11.68 -5.52
C LYS A 50 10.74 11.70 -4.12
N VAL A 51 11.29 10.87 -3.24
CA VAL A 51 11.01 10.88 -1.81
C VAL A 51 12.29 10.93 -1.01
N VAL A 52 12.26 11.70 0.07
CA VAL A 52 13.42 11.99 0.92
C VAL A 52 13.08 11.58 2.34
N ARG A 53 13.96 10.80 2.96
CA ARG A 53 13.83 10.43 4.37
C ARG A 53 13.88 11.69 5.23
N MET A 54 12.96 11.77 6.17
CA MET A 54 12.85 12.89 7.09
C MET A 54 14.07 12.98 8.00
N GLU A 55 14.61 11.84 8.42
CA GLU A 55 15.79 11.76 9.27
C GLU A 55 17.09 11.67 8.45
N SER A 56 18.09 12.45 8.84
CA SER A 56 19.44 12.34 8.27
C SER A 56 20.12 11.04 8.68
N VAL A 57 21.08 10.60 7.87
CA VAL A 57 21.92 9.42 8.10
C VAL A 57 22.85 9.66 9.29
N LYS A 58 22.92 8.68 10.20
CA LYS A 58 23.97 8.64 11.25
C LYS A 58 25.27 8.10 10.66
N GLU A 59 26.43 8.44 11.24
CA GLU A 59 27.73 7.98 10.71
C GLU A 59 27.79 6.45 10.50
N GLN A 60 27.25 5.68 11.45
CA GLN A 60 27.19 4.21 11.39
C GLN A 60 26.35 3.66 10.21
N GLU A 61 25.42 4.46 9.70
CA GLU A 61 24.51 4.09 8.62
C GLU A 61 25.04 4.51 7.24
N ARG A 62 26.17 5.23 7.18
CA ARG A 62 26.73 5.70 5.91
C ARG A 62 27.14 4.53 5.03
N GLY A 63 26.78 4.65 3.75
CA GLY A 63 27.09 3.63 2.75
C GLY A 63 26.15 2.42 2.77
N LEU A 64 25.15 2.38 3.67
CA LEU A 64 24.12 1.35 3.61
C LEU A 64 23.23 1.56 2.38
N PRO A 65 22.75 0.47 1.75
CA PRO A 65 21.78 0.56 0.66
C PRO A 65 20.35 0.75 1.17
N VAL A 66 20.14 0.83 2.48
CA VAL A 66 18.82 0.85 3.13
C VAL A 66 18.77 1.80 4.30
N TYR A 67 17.65 2.52 4.46
CA TYR A 67 17.47 3.50 5.52
C TYR A 67 16.01 3.46 6.00
N PRO A 68 15.68 2.67 7.04
CA PRO A 68 14.32 2.62 7.57
C PRO A 68 13.92 3.98 8.16
N GLY A 69 12.63 4.31 8.07
CA GLY A 69 12.09 5.56 8.61
C GLY A 69 10.99 6.17 7.75
N ASN A 70 10.71 7.44 8.03
CA ASN A 70 9.67 8.20 7.34
C ASN A 70 10.26 8.94 6.15
N TYR A 71 9.54 8.94 5.04
CA TYR A 71 9.91 9.60 3.80
C TYR A 71 8.80 10.56 3.39
N LEU A 72 9.19 11.71 2.86
CA LEU A 72 8.28 12.68 2.26
C LEU A 72 8.74 13.03 0.87
N GLY A 73 7.79 13.18 -0.05
CA GLY A 73 8.11 13.68 -1.37
C GLY A 73 6.91 13.68 -2.29
N TYR A 74 7.14 13.37 -3.56
CA TYR A 74 6.12 13.48 -4.58
C TYR A 74 6.33 12.48 -5.72
N PHE A 75 5.26 12.27 -6.49
CA PHE A 75 5.32 11.74 -7.85
C PHE A 75 4.55 12.66 -8.80
N LYS A 76 4.96 12.69 -10.06
CA LYS A 76 4.17 13.32 -11.12
C LYS A 76 3.12 12.33 -11.60
N LEU A 77 1.92 12.81 -11.89
CA LEU A 77 0.85 12.03 -12.49
C LEU A 77 0.42 12.72 -13.77
N THR A 78 0.56 12.02 -14.90
CA THR A 78 0.10 12.53 -16.20
C THR A 78 -1.21 11.84 -16.58
N THR A 79 -2.25 12.64 -16.79
CA THR A 79 -3.57 12.20 -17.23
C THR A 79 -3.93 12.95 -18.51
N GLY A 80 -3.92 12.26 -19.65
CA GLY A 80 -4.07 12.90 -20.97
C GLY A 80 -2.91 13.88 -21.23
N PHE A 81 -3.24 15.16 -21.39
CA PHE A 81 -2.27 16.24 -21.62
C PHE A 81 -1.85 17.00 -20.36
N GLN A 82 -2.43 16.67 -19.20
CA GLN A 82 -2.15 17.38 -17.95
C GLN A 82 -1.20 16.55 -17.08
N THR A 83 -0.19 17.22 -16.52
CA THR A 83 0.70 16.64 -15.51
C THR A 83 0.52 17.40 -14.20
N GLU A 84 0.24 16.67 -13.13
CA GLU A 84 0.17 17.22 -11.78
C GLU A 84 1.23 16.61 -10.87
N THR A 85 1.59 17.32 -9.81
CA THR A 85 2.50 16.80 -8.77
C THR A 85 1.66 16.37 -7.57
N VAL A 86 1.79 15.11 -7.17
CA VAL A 86 1.09 14.52 -6.04
C VAL A 86 2.09 14.30 -4.92
N ASN A 87 1.88 15.02 -3.81
CA ASN A 87 2.69 14.83 -2.61
C ASN A 87 2.29 13.53 -1.89
N GLU A 88 3.27 12.89 -1.27
CA GLU A 88 3.07 11.66 -0.53
C GLU A 88 4.06 11.48 0.61
N SER A 89 3.65 10.67 1.57
CA SER A 89 4.46 10.24 2.70
C SER A 89 4.56 8.73 2.74
N PHE A 90 5.72 8.19 3.13
CA PHE A 90 5.92 6.76 3.36
C PHE A 90 6.54 6.50 4.72
N THR A 91 6.30 5.30 5.25
CA THR A 91 7.16 4.68 6.25
C THR A 91 7.70 3.38 5.67
N LEU A 92 9.02 3.23 5.64
CA LEU A 92 9.69 2.07 5.04
C LEU A 92 10.49 1.30 6.07
N THR A 93 10.44 -0.02 5.96
CA THR A 93 11.22 -1.00 6.73
C THR A 93 11.89 -1.98 5.77
N PHE A 94 13.05 -2.48 6.18
CA PHE A 94 13.91 -3.31 5.34
C PHE A 94 14.26 -4.59 6.08
N ARG A 95 14.01 -5.74 5.46
CA ARG A 95 14.33 -7.05 6.01
C ARG A 95 15.33 -7.75 5.08
N GLY A 96 16.53 -7.99 5.59
CA GLY A 96 17.54 -8.76 4.86
C GLY A 96 17.05 -10.18 4.57
N HIS A 97 17.43 -10.71 3.41
CA HIS A 97 17.27 -12.12 3.06
C HIS A 97 18.61 -12.67 2.56
N SER A 98 18.81 -13.98 2.68
CA SER A 98 20.14 -14.58 2.78
C SER A 98 21.04 -14.51 1.55
N ASN A 99 20.70 -13.78 0.48
CA ASN A 99 21.57 -13.61 -0.69
C ASN A 99 21.12 -12.41 -1.57
N HIS A 100 21.84 -11.28 -1.47
CA HIS A 100 21.92 -10.16 -2.43
C HIS A 100 20.96 -8.95 -2.32
N GLY A 101 20.18 -8.81 -1.24
CA GLY A 101 19.34 -7.63 -1.07
C GLY A 101 18.52 -7.59 0.21
N TYR A 102 17.57 -6.66 0.24
CA TYR A 102 16.58 -6.50 1.31
C TYR A 102 15.20 -6.48 0.70
N ASN A 103 14.26 -7.14 1.37
CA ASN A 103 12.84 -6.92 1.12
C ASN A 103 12.43 -5.60 1.76
N VAL A 104 11.60 -4.85 1.04
CA VAL A 104 11.05 -3.57 1.48
C VAL A 104 9.59 -3.79 1.85
N TYR A 105 9.21 -3.31 3.02
CA TYR A 105 7.83 -3.26 3.48
C TYR A 105 7.51 -1.87 3.99
N GLY A 106 6.30 -1.39 3.75
CA GLY A 106 5.92 -0.09 4.23
C GLY A 106 4.46 0.26 3.98
N TYR A 107 4.13 1.46 4.41
CA TYR A 107 2.83 2.07 4.21
C TYR A 107 3.04 3.48 3.65
N GLY A 108 2.17 3.89 2.75
CA GLY A 108 2.17 5.21 2.15
C GLY A 108 0.81 5.87 2.24
N GLU A 109 0.80 7.18 2.20
CA GLU A 109 -0.42 7.98 2.18
C GLU A 109 -0.24 9.18 1.26
N ASN A 110 -1.29 9.46 0.49
CA ASN A 110 -1.42 10.66 -0.33
C ASN A 110 -2.90 11.05 -0.42
N ARG A 111 -3.22 12.06 -1.24
CA ARG A 111 -4.60 12.55 -1.41
C ARG A 111 -5.59 11.50 -1.97
N PHE A 112 -5.11 10.40 -2.54
CA PHE A 112 -5.92 9.29 -3.03
C PHE A 112 -6.15 8.19 -1.98
N GLY A 113 -5.53 8.31 -0.81
CA GLY A 113 -5.71 7.40 0.32
C GLY A 113 -4.42 6.67 0.74
N LYS A 114 -4.61 5.55 1.43
CA LYS A 114 -3.54 4.74 2.01
C LYS A 114 -3.13 3.62 1.06
N THR A 115 -1.85 3.32 1.08
CA THR A 115 -1.22 2.32 0.21
C THR A 115 -0.31 1.42 1.03
N GLU A 116 -0.32 0.12 0.74
CA GLU A 116 0.72 -0.80 1.18
C GLU A 116 1.87 -0.81 0.17
N ILE A 117 3.09 -0.89 0.69
CA ILE A 117 4.32 -0.88 -0.09
C ILE A 117 5.04 -2.20 0.14
N VAL A 118 5.33 -2.90 -0.94
CA VAL A 118 6.16 -4.11 -0.93
C VAL A 118 7.17 -4.04 -2.05
N GLY A 119 8.38 -4.54 -1.83
CA GLY A 119 9.41 -4.48 -2.85
C GLY A 119 10.73 -5.08 -2.46
N THR A 120 11.76 -4.74 -3.21
CA THR A 120 13.13 -5.18 -3.00
C THR A 120 14.11 -4.04 -3.22
N VAL A 121 15.27 -4.14 -2.58
CA VAL A 121 16.41 -3.27 -2.80
C VAL A 121 17.68 -4.10 -2.85
N THR A 122 18.48 -3.88 -3.89
CA THR A 122 19.76 -4.54 -4.07
C THR A 122 20.82 -3.91 -3.17
N GLN A 123 21.94 -4.62 -2.96
CA GLN A 123 23.11 -4.05 -2.27
C GLN A 123 23.70 -2.79 -2.95
N THR A 124 23.38 -2.58 -4.23
CA THR A 124 23.80 -1.39 -5.00
C THR A 124 22.80 -0.24 -4.92
N GLY A 125 21.79 -0.33 -4.06
CA GLY A 125 20.77 0.70 -3.86
C GLY A 125 19.76 0.81 -5.00
N LYS A 126 19.66 -0.19 -5.90
CA LYS A 126 18.57 -0.24 -6.87
C LYS A 126 17.32 -0.74 -6.15
N MET A 127 16.24 0.02 -6.21
CA MET A 127 15.03 -0.24 -5.45
C MET A 127 13.82 -0.31 -6.38
N GLU A 128 13.01 -1.33 -6.15
CA GLU A 128 11.77 -1.61 -6.87
C GLU A 128 10.66 -1.84 -5.85
N ILE A 129 9.61 -1.01 -5.87
CA ILE A 129 8.47 -1.14 -4.97
C ILE A 129 7.16 -1.14 -5.75
N PHE A 130 6.19 -1.88 -5.22
CA PHE A 130 4.82 -1.94 -5.68
C PHE A 130 3.91 -1.31 -4.64
N LYS A 131 2.96 -0.50 -5.07
CA LYS A 131 1.92 0.08 -4.23
C LYS A 131 0.61 -0.68 -4.44
N ALA A 132 -0.01 -1.12 -3.35
CA ALA A 132 -1.38 -1.62 -3.35
C ALA A 132 -2.25 -0.59 -2.62
N SER A 133 -3.05 0.17 -3.36
CA SER A 133 -3.95 1.17 -2.78
C SER A 133 -5.17 0.48 -2.17
N PHE A 134 -5.49 0.83 -0.94
CA PHE A 134 -6.81 0.55 -0.38
C PHE A 134 -7.66 1.76 -0.73
N ALA A 135 -8.77 1.55 -1.44
CA ALA A 135 -9.79 2.58 -1.49
C ALA A 135 -10.20 2.88 -0.05
N SER A 136 -9.92 4.09 0.42
CA SER A 136 -10.59 4.59 1.62
C SER A 136 -12.07 4.54 1.30
N GLN A 137 -12.82 3.60 1.90
CA GLN A 137 -14.26 3.68 1.88
C GLN A 137 -14.58 5.08 2.40
N GLN A 138 -15.13 5.93 1.54
CA GLN A 138 -15.72 7.18 2.00
C GLN A 138 -16.80 6.76 2.97
N ILE A 139 -16.56 6.90 4.27
CA ILE A 139 -17.65 6.94 5.24
C ILE A 139 -18.36 8.24 4.91
N THR A 140 -19.34 8.19 4.01
CA THR A 140 -20.36 9.22 3.91
C THR A 140 -20.99 9.30 5.28
N SER A 141 -20.60 10.32 6.04
CA SER A 141 -21.26 10.72 7.28
C SER A 141 -22.66 11.20 6.93
N HIS A 142 -23.57 10.27 6.70
CA HIS A 142 -24.98 10.55 6.88
C HIS A 142 -25.28 10.44 8.37
N ASN A 143 -25.53 11.61 8.96
CA ASN A 143 -26.22 11.76 10.25
C ASN A 143 -27.46 10.86 10.24
N ALA A 144 -27.33 9.66 10.81
CA ALA A 144 -28.47 8.85 11.21
C ALA A 144 -28.55 8.91 12.74
N PRO A 145 -29.67 9.35 13.34
CA PRO A 145 -29.82 9.33 14.79
C PRO A 145 -29.73 7.88 15.29
N LEU A 146 -28.95 7.68 16.35
CA LEU A 146 -28.77 6.39 17.02
C LEU A 146 -30.14 5.88 17.51
N GLN A 147 -30.72 4.91 16.82
CA GLN A 147 -31.79 4.10 17.40
C GLN A 147 -31.16 2.97 18.24
N PRO A 148 -31.65 2.72 19.47
CA PRO A 148 -31.15 1.64 20.29
C PRO A 148 -31.48 0.26 19.68
N PRO A 149 -30.64 -0.76 19.90
CA PRO A 149 -30.76 -2.05 19.23
C PRO A 149 -32.05 -2.80 19.64
N VAL A 150 -32.84 -3.19 18.64
CA VAL A 150 -34.01 -4.06 18.79
C VAL A 150 -33.54 -5.51 18.97
N VAL A 151 -33.68 -6.04 20.19
CA VAL A 151 -33.44 -7.47 20.48
C VAL A 151 -34.61 -8.29 19.94
N HIS A 152 -34.38 -9.06 18.87
CA HIS A 152 -35.34 -10.07 18.41
C HIS A 152 -35.01 -11.41 19.07
N SER A 153 -35.84 -11.82 20.03
CA SER A 153 -35.90 -13.17 20.58
C SER A 153 -36.36 -14.13 19.49
N ARG A 154 -35.51 -15.09 19.07
CA ARG A 154 -35.91 -16.16 18.14
C ARG A 154 -36.55 -17.31 18.92
N ILE A 155 -37.85 -17.49 18.70
CA ILE A 155 -38.61 -18.69 19.03
C ILE A 155 -38.24 -19.77 18.00
N ASN A 156 -37.81 -20.95 18.45
CA ASN A 156 -37.87 -22.18 17.66
C ASN A 156 -38.91 -23.10 18.30
N ALA A 157 -40.06 -23.20 17.65
CA ALA A 157 -41.02 -24.27 17.87
C ALA A 157 -40.89 -25.24 16.69
N LEU A 158 -40.70 -26.53 16.98
CA LEU A 158 -41.22 -27.70 16.25
C LEU A 158 -40.49 -28.96 16.75
N GLN A 159 -41.16 -29.78 17.56
CA GLN A 159 -41.66 -31.08 17.10
C GLN A 159 -42.47 -31.76 18.21
N ALA A 160 -43.66 -32.20 17.82
CA ALA A 160 -44.54 -33.04 18.60
C ALA A 160 -43.99 -34.47 18.66
N GLU A 161 -44.14 -35.14 19.80
CA GLU A 161 -44.89 -36.40 19.92
C GLU A 161 -44.91 -36.95 21.36
N ARG A 162 -46.15 -37.16 21.83
CA ARG A 162 -46.65 -38.34 22.56
C ARG A 162 -46.10 -38.77 23.95
N VAL A 163 -47.09 -38.81 24.86
CA VAL A 163 -47.51 -39.93 25.74
C VAL A 163 -47.10 -39.89 27.23
N VAL A 164 -48.12 -39.56 28.04
CA VAL A 164 -48.63 -40.24 29.26
C VAL A 164 -47.60 -40.75 30.27
N LEU A 165 -47.66 -40.25 31.52
CA LEU A 165 -48.22 -41.00 32.65
C LEU A 165 -48.37 -40.17 33.94
N LEU A 166 -49.51 -40.42 34.61
CA LEU A 166 -49.83 -40.06 35.98
C LEU A 166 -48.78 -40.55 37.01
N HIS A 167 -48.74 -39.86 38.16
CA HIS A 167 -48.59 -40.28 39.58
C HIS A 167 -48.02 -39.03 40.30
N ALA A 168 -48.56 -38.51 41.40
CA ALA A 168 -49.35 -39.07 42.49
C ALA A 168 -50.31 -38.02 43.07
#